data_AF-A0A329VR60-F1
#
_entry.id   AF-A0A329VR60-F1
#
_cell.length_a   1.000
_cell.length_b   1.000
_cell.length_c   1.000
_cell.angle_alpha   90.00
_cell.angle_beta   90.00
_cell.angle_gamma   90.00
#
_symmetry.space_group_name_H-M   'P 1'
#
loop_
_entity.id
_entity.type
_entity.pdbx_description
1 polymer ?
#
loop_
_entity_poly.entity_id
_entity_poly.type
_entity_poly.pdbx_seq_one_letter_code
_entity_poly.pdbx_strand_id
1 'polypeptide(L)'
;GKAIQNAHGHLEAKTRLTTTSQTLDNTQGVLLAQHINSQTTGQPFINTAGQVIAGDTLTLNSGELDNTAGLLQSGREMAVDTHGHGLINTRNADQKGGRLLSGGQLTLRTGDIDNTGGMIAADGKTTLTSSMLNNTQGQIAGNGGLDIHSQQLTNRNGTLQSADALNLDTDGQLLDNQQGQIIGEGKTTVTSGPLDNRHGHLQGGQLVIDTRQAQTDNRDGKLLSAGTFNLKTQRLDNRHGQVQAVGDTVLNVKTQTDNTGGLIRGGQQLTLSTAHLINRDTAQTDKGLEAQNLTVNAQQVDNNQGALRAADHLQANIRQTLDNTQGLVSAGKQLTINREAQQPHLRINNQQGTLIAGKQVDINAEALSGDGQLLSQGDMAVTLTEDFHHTGNT
;
A
#
# COMPACT_ATOMS: atom_id res chain seq x y z
N GLY A 1 -29.51 34.16 -4.26
CA GLY A 1 -28.74 35.33 -3.76
C GLY A 1 -28.06 36.02 -4.93
N LYS A 2 -27.40 37.16 -4.70
CA LYS A 2 -26.48 37.75 -5.70
C LYS A 2 -25.06 37.18 -5.52
N ALA A 3 -24.15 37.47 -6.44
CA ALA A 3 -22.73 37.16 -6.29
C ALA A 3 -22.08 38.02 -5.19
N ILE A 4 -21.13 37.45 -4.45
CA ILE A 4 -20.19 38.20 -3.59
C ILE A 4 -18.88 38.35 -4.37
N GLN A 5 -18.44 39.60 -4.53
CA GLN A 5 -17.21 39.97 -5.22
C GLN A 5 -16.25 40.56 -4.17
N ASN A 6 -15.30 39.74 -3.71
CA ASN A 6 -14.25 40.10 -2.74
C ASN A 6 -12.85 39.96 -3.35
N ALA A 7 -12.72 40.06 -4.67
CA ALA A 7 -11.42 40.04 -5.32
C ALA A 7 -10.56 41.23 -4.84
N HIS A 8 -9.35 40.95 -4.37
CA HIS A 8 -8.46 41.91 -3.68
C HIS A 8 -9.06 42.61 -2.46
N GLY A 9 -10.21 42.13 -1.98
CA GLY A 9 -10.98 42.74 -0.90
C GLY A 9 -10.65 42.13 0.46
N HIS A 10 -11.32 42.64 1.50
CA HIS A 10 -11.19 42.19 2.87
C HIS A 10 -12.56 42.19 3.55
N LEU A 11 -13.06 41.00 3.90
CA LEU A 11 -14.28 40.83 4.71
C LEU A 11 -13.89 40.21 6.05
N GLU A 12 -14.12 40.96 7.12
CA GLU A 12 -13.75 40.53 8.47
C GLU A 12 -14.91 40.68 9.45
N ALA A 13 -15.07 39.68 10.31
CA ALA A 13 -15.98 39.72 11.45
C ALA A 13 -15.26 39.20 12.70
N LYS A 14 -15.41 39.88 13.84
CA LYS A 14 -14.75 39.45 15.09
C LYS A 14 -15.16 38.06 15.57
N THR A 15 -16.39 37.64 15.28
CA THR A 15 -16.96 36.39 15.79
C THR A 15 -17.41 35.49 14.66
N ARG A 16 -18.44 35.87 13.91
CA ARG A 16 -19.01 35.03 12.86
C ARG A 16 -19.17 35.81 11.56
N LEU A 17 -18.64 35.25 10.48
CA LEU A 17 -18.93 35.65 9.12
C LEU A 17 -19.82 34.56 8.50
N THR A 18 -21.04 34.94 8.15
CA THR A 18 -21.95 34.08 7.39
C THR A 18 -22.20 34.70 6.02
N THR A 19 -21.97 33.94 4.95
CA THR A 19 -22.27 34.36 3.59
C THR A 19 -23.26 33.41 2.93
N THR A 20 -24.21 33.97 2.19
CA THR A 20 -25.13 33.21 1.35
C THR A 20 -25.22 33.92 0.00
N SER A 21 -24.64 33.33 -1.03
CA SER A 21 -24.52 33.94 -2.35
C SER A 21 -24.82 32.92 -3.45
N GLN A 22 -24.95 33.42 -4.69
CA GLN A 22 -24.82 32.55 -5.85
C GLN A 22 -23.36 32.17 -5.98
N THR A 23 -22.49 33.06 -6.43
CA THR A 23 -21.04 32.82 -6.44
C THR A 23 -20.35 33.59 -5.32
N LEU A 24 -19.14 33.17 -4.97
CA LEU A 24 -18.24 33.95 -4.14
C LEU A 24 -16.86 33.98 -4.80
N ASP A 25 -16.39 35.17 -5.16
CA ASP A 25 -15.04 35.38 -5.66
C ASP A 25 -14.19 36.05 -4.57
N ASN A 26 -13.20 35.33 -4.06
CA ASN A 26 -12.21 35.77 -3.09
C ASN A 26 -10.79 35.77 -3.70
N THR A 27 -10.66 35.97 -5.00
CA THR A 27 -9.37 35.99 -5.70
C THR A 27 -8.46 37.06 -5.11
N GLN A 28 -7.30 36.68 -4.56
CA GLN A 28 -6.40 37.58 -3.82
C GLN A 28 -7.09 38.38 -2.69
N GLY A 29 -8.27 37.94 -2.25
CA GLY A 29 -9.04 38.56 -1.19
C GLY A 29 -8.80 37.87 0.16
N VAL A 30 -9.37 38.45 1.21
CA VAL A 30 -9.34 37.92 2.57
C VAL A 30 -10.75 37.80 3.13
N LEU A 31 -11.08 36.62 3.67
CA LEU A 31 -12.20 36.38 4.57
C LEU A 31 -11.66 35.98 5.95
N LEU A 32 -12.02 36.70 7.00
CA LEU A 32 -11.48 36.48 8.35
C LEU A 32 -12.57 36.51 9.42
N ALA A 33 -12.68 35.47 10.24
CA ALA A 33 -13.51 35.47 11.45
C ALA A 33 -13.10 34.38 12.45
N GLN A 34 -13.71 34.30 13.63
CA GLN A 34 -13.57 33.11 14.49
C GLN A 34 -14.31 31.92 13.87
N HIS A 35 -15.54 32.14 13.40
CA HIS A 35 -16.34 31.15 12.70
C HIS A 35 -16.72 31.66 11.31
N ILE A 36 -16.44 30.89 10.28
CA ILE A 36 -16.88 31.18 8.91
C ILE A 36 -17.86 30.09 8.47
N ASN A 37 -19.04 30.50 8.03
CA ASN A 37 -19.99 29.63 7.34
C ASN A 37 -20.35 30.27 6.00
N SER A 38 -19.91 29.68 4.89
CA SER A 38 -20.17 30.20 3.55
C SER A 38 -20.97 29.21 2.72
N GLN A 39 -22.02 29.71 2.06
CA GLN A 39 -22.86 28.94 1.17
C GLN A 39 -23.01 29.61 -0.20
N THR A 40 -22.64 28.90 -1.28
CA THR A 40 -22.76 29.38 -2.67
C THR A 40 -23.87 28.67 -3.46
N THR A 41 -24.86 28.06 -2.81
CA THR A 41 -26.04 27.43 -3.47
C THR A 41 -25.72 26.49 -4.64
N GLY A 42 -24.59 25.75 -4.57
CA GLY A 42 -24.13 24.84 -5.61
C GLY A 42 -23.38 25.51 -6.78
N GLN A 43 -23.07 26.80 -6.69
CA GLN A 43 -22.25 27.53 -7.67
C GLN A 43 -20.82 27.73 -7.14
N PRO A 44 -19.87 28.18 -7.99
CA PRO A 44 -18.48 28.22 -7.62
C PRO A 44 -18.14 29.14 -6.42
N PHE A 45 -17.22 28.68 -5.60
CA PHE A 45 -16.44 29.48 -4.66
C PHE A 45 -15.00 29.55 -5.20
N ILE A 46 -14.54 30.74 -5.55
CA ILE A 46 -13.17 30.99 -6.03
C ILE A 46 -12.36 31.61 -4.90
N ASN A 47 -11.24 30.99 -4.56
CA ASN A 47 -10.27 31.44 -3.55
C ASN A 47 -8.84 31.48 -4.12
N THR A 48 -8.71 31.75 -5.42
CA THR A 48 -7.42 31.70 -6.12
C THR A 48 -6.47 32.76 -5.59
N ALA A 49 -5.32 32.35 -5.05
CA ALA A 49 -4.39 33.21 -4.29
C ALA A 49 -5.04 34.02 -3.15
N GLY A 50 -6.25 33.64 -2.72
CA GLY A 50 -7.01 34.27 -1.65
C GLY A 50 -6.77 33.58 -0.30
N GLN A 51 -7.34 34.16 0.75
CA GLN A 51 -7.26 33.64 2.12
C GLN A 51 -8.65 33.58 2.74
N VAL A 52 -9.00 32.42 3.30
CA VAL A 52 -10.17 32.22 4.17
C VAL A 52 -9.67 31.65 5.48
N ILE A 53 -9.71 32.46 6.53
CA ILE A 53 -9.10 32.12 7.82
C ILE A 53 -10.18 32.16 8.90
N ALA A 54 -10.51 31.00 9.42
CA ALA A 54 -11.36 30.85 10.60
C ALA A 54 -10.48 30.57 11.84
N GLY A 55 -10.64 31.34 12.90
CA GLY A 55 -9.95 31.09 14.17
C GLY A 55 -10.35 29.76 14.82
N ASP A 56 -11.57 29.30 14.57
CA ASP A 56 -12.14 28.09 15.16
C ASP A 56 -12.73 27.16 14.08
N THR A 57 -13.83 27.54 13.44
CA THR A 57 -14.57 26.64 12.54
C THR A 57 -14.74 27.25 11.16
N LEU A 58 -14.36 26.49 10.13
CA LEU A 58 -14.64 26.81 8.73
C LEU A 58 -15.62 25.81 8.16
N THR A 59 -16.79 26.28 7.71
CA THR A 59 -17.76 25.47 6.98
C THR A 59 -18.00 26.09 5.61
N LEU A 60 -17.74 25.33 4.55
CA LEU A 60 -17.96 25.73 3.16
C LEU A 60 -18.95 24.78 2.50
N ASN A 61 -20.07 25.30 2.04
CA ASN A 61 -21.07 24.58 1.26
C ASN A 61 -21.16 25.20 -0.13
N SER A 62 -20.48 24.61 -1.11
CA SER A 62 -20.34 25.20 -2.44
C SER A 62 -20.74 24.28 -3.59
N GLY A 63 -20.70 24.82 -4.80
CA GLY A 63 -20.42 24.02 -5.99
C GLY A 63 -18.91 23.77 -6.10
N GLU A 64 -18.36 23.94 -7.30
CA GLU A 64 -16.90 23.85 -7.50
C GLU A 64 -16.16 24.81 -6.56
N LEU A 65 -15.12 24.31 -5.91
CA LEU A 65 -14.26 25.10 -5.04
C LEU A 65 -12.87 25.18 -5.66
N ASP A 66 -12.48 26.38 -6.11
CA ASP A 66 -11.15 26.65 -6.62
C ASP A 66 -10.30 27.32 -5.54
N ASN A 67 -9.33 26.58 -4.99
CA ASN A 67 -8.36 27.04 -4.02
C ASN A 67 -6.93 27.08 -4.61
N THR A 68 -6.79 27.28 -5.92
CA THR A 68 -5.48 27.34 -6.59
C THR A 68 -4.60 28.43 -5.96
N ALA A 69 -3.43 28.05 -5.44
CA ALA A 69 -2.54 28.92 -4.66
C ALA A 69 -3.21 29.66 -3.48
N GLY A 70 -4.42 29.27 -3.09
CA GLY A 70 -5.19 29.86 -2.00
C GLY A 70 -4.91 29.21 -0.65
N LEU A 71 -5.42 29.84 0.41
CA LEU A 71 -5.41 29.31 1.77
C LEU A 71 -6.84 29.20 2.29
N LEU A 72 -7.23 28.00 2.71
CA LEU A 72 -8.36 27.75 3.60
C LEU A 72 -7.80 27.25 4.93
N GLN A 73 -8.12 27.92 6.03
CA GLN A 73 -7.59 27.60 7.34
C GLN A 73 -8.70 27.62 8.41
N SER A 74 -8.67 26.64 9.32
CA SER A 74 -9.42 26.67 10.58
C SER A 74 -8.49 26.36 11.77
N GLY A 75 -8.73 26.96 12.93
CA GLY A 75 -7.98 26.63 14.15
C GLY A 75 -8.48 25.35 14.85
N ARG A 76 -9.70 24.88 14.54
CA ARG A 76 -10.26 23.63 15.11
C ARG A 76 -10.88 22.73 14.05
N GLU A 77 -12.04 23.06 13.52
CA GLU A 77 -12.76 22.14 12.62
C GLU A 77 -12.94 22.77 11.25
N MET A 78 -12.73 21.97 10.20
CA MET A 78 -13.03 22.36 8.84
C MET A 78 -13.94 21.32 8.19
N ALA A 79 -15.04 21.79 7.62
CA ALA A 79 -15.96 20.99 6.82
C ALA A 79 -16.16 21.67 5.47
N VAL A 80 -15.91 20.93 4.38
CA VAL A 80 -16.12 21.40 3.01
C VAL A 80 -16.98 20.40 2.29
N ASP A 81 -18.04 20.91 1.67
CA ASP A 81 -19.01 20.14 0.94
C ASP A 81 -19.30 20.81 -0.41
N THR A 82 -18.84 20.18 -1.49
CA THR A 82 -19.06 20.69 -2.85
C THR A 82 -20.25 20.01 -3.53
N HIS A 83 -21.04 19.20 -2.82
CA HIS A 83 -22.24 18.53 -3.33
C HIS A 83 -22.00 17.70 -4.61
N GLY A 84 -20.80 17.13 -4.77
CA GLY A 84 -20.41 16.34 -5.95
C GLY A 84 -19.69 17.15 -7.04
N HIS A 85 -19.46 18.45 -6.86
CA HIS A 85 -18.61 19.26 -7.73
C HIS A 85 -17.12 19.15 -7.37
N GLY A 86 -16.22 19.65 -8.22
CA GLY A 86 -14.77 19.54 -7.99
C GLY A 86 -14.24 20.41 -6.85
N LEU A 87 -13.14 19.96 -6.24
CA LEU A 87 -12.24 20.74 -5.41
C LEU A 87 -10.88 20.83 -6.10
N ILE A 88 -10.48 22.03 -6.50
CA ILE A 88 -9.17 22.31 -7.09
C ILE A 88 -8.31 22.92 -6.00
N ASN A 89 -7.29 22.21 -5.54
CA ASN A 89 -6.33 22.66 -4.54
C ASN A 89 -4.90 22.53 -5.10
N THR A 90 -4.62 23.27 -6.17
CA THR A 90 -3.40 23.08 -6.97
C THR A 90 -2.43 24.24 -6.82
N ARG A 91 -1.21 24.04 -7.31
CA ARG A 91 -0.22 25.11 -7.45
C ARG A 91 -0.51 26.05 -8.63
N ASN A 92 -0.14 27.31 -8.48
CA ASN A 92 -0.10 28.26 -9.61
C ASN A 92 1.26 28.24 -10.34
N ALA A 93 1.41 29.12 -11.34
CA ALA A 93 2.64 29.30 -12.11
C ALA A 93 3.88 29.65 -11.24
N ASP A 94 3.67 30.32 -10.10
CA ASP A 94 4.73 30.71 -9.15
C ASP A 94 5.10 29.59 -8.17
N GLN A 95 4.65 28.35 -8.40
CA GLN A 95 4.85 27.18 -7.53
C GLN A 95 4.27 27.34 -6.11
N LYS A 96 3.30 28.25 -5.91
CA LYS A 96 2.55 28.33 -4.66
C LYS A 96 1.38 27.36 -4.72
N GLY A 97 1.44 26.29 -3.93
CA GLY A 97 0.35 25.31 -3.77
C GLY A 97 -0.87 25.88 -3.07
N GLY A 98 -2.06 25.42 -3.45
CA GLY A 98 -3.26 25.56 -2.63
C GLY A 98 -3.10 24.81 -1.30
N ARG A 99 -3.65 25.39 -0.23
CA ARG A 99 -3.54 24.83 1.14
C ARG A 99 -4.90 24.79 1.82
N LEU A 100 -5.27 23.61 2.32
CA LEU A 100 -6.37 23.40 3.27
C LEU A 100 -5.76 22.93 4.59
N LEU A 101 -5.85 23.74 5.64
CA LEU A 101 -5.19 23.49 6.93
C LEU A 101 -6.21 23.54 8.07
N SER A 102 -6.40 22.44 8.80
CA SER A 102 -7.27 22.37 9.98
C SER A 102 -6.47 22.08 11.25
N GLY A 103 -6.63 22.89 12.29
CA GLY A 103 -6.04 22.63 13.61
C GLY A 103 -6.71 21.49 14.41
N GLY A 104 -7.65 20.79 13.80
CA GLY A 104 -8.38 19.67 14.39
C GLY A 104 -8.99 18.80 13.28
N GLN A 105 -10.28 18.48 13.34
CA GLN A 105 -10.90 17.58 12.36
C GLN A 105 -11.05 18.26 10.99
N LEU A 106 -10.85 17.49 9.92
CA LEU A 106 -11.07 17.92 8.54
C LEU A 106 -11.99 16.92 7.83
N THR A 107 -13.11 17.39 7.31
CA THR A 107 -14.04 16.60 6.49
C THR A 107 -14.18 17.24 5.12
N LEU A 108 -13.80 16.53 4.06
CA LEU A 108 -14.11 16.94 2.68
C LEU A 108 -15.06 15.93 2.04
N ARG A 109 -16.18 16.43 1.53
CA ARG A 109 -17.15 15.66 0.73
C ARG A 109 -17.29 16.34 -0.62
N THR A 110 -16.69 15.77 -1.65
CA THR A 110 -16.62 16.41 -2.97
C THR A 110 -16.89 15.45 -4.12
N GLY A 111 -16.98 15.97 -5.33
CA GLY A 111 -16.79 15.19 -6.56
C GLY A 111 -15.31 14.86 -6.69
N ASP A 112 -14.65 15.35 -7.71
CA ASP A 112 -13.20 15.16 -7.87
C ASP A 112 -12.39 16.08 -6.95
N ILE A 113 -11.26 15.59 -6.45
CA ILE A 113 -10.26 16.38 -5.74
C ILE A 113 -8.99 16.38 -6.59
N ASP A 114 -8.55 17.56 -7.01
CA ASP A 114 -7.23 17.79 -7.58
C ASP A 114 -6.33 18.52 -6.57
N ASN A 115 -5.45 17.78 -5.92
CA ASN A 115 -4.45 18.28 -4.99
C ASN A 115 -3.04 18.33 -5.63
N THR A 116 -2.95 18.52 -6.95
CA THR A 116 -1.66 18.51 -7.66
C THR A 116 -0.73 19.64 -7.18
N GLY A 117 0.37 19.28 -6.53
CA GLY A 117 1.28 20.25 -5.92
C GLY A 117 0.69 21.04 -4.74
N GLY A 118 -0.47 20.62 -4.23
CA GLY A 118 -1.16 21.23 -3.10
C GLY A 118 -0.93 20.50 -1.78
N MET A 119 -1.50 21.07 -0.71
CA MET A 119 -1.47 20.51 0.62
C MET A 119 -2.87 20.48 1.24
N ILE A 120 -3.27 19.32 1.75
CA ILE A 120 -4.46 19.13 2.57
C ILE A 120 -3.98 18.51 3.87
N ALA A 121 -4.10 19.21 4.99
CA ALA A 121 -3.57 18.73 6.27
C ALA A 121 -4.48 19.06 7.45
N ALA A 122 -4.50 18.14 8.42
CA ALA A 122 -5.19 18.33 9.67
C ALA A 122 -4.40 17.79 10.87
N ASP A 123 -4.42 18.52 11.99
CA ASP A 123 -3.88 18.02 13.26
C ASP A 123 -4.77 16.93 13.88
N GLY A 124 -6.06 16.93 13.57
CA GLY A 124 -6.99 15.87 13.91
C GLY A 124 -7.09 14.81 12.81
N LYS A 125 -8.21 14.08 12.82
CA LYS A 125 -8.51 13.11 11.77
C LYS A 125 -8.98 13.84 10.51
N THR A 126 -8.51 13.34 9.37
CA THR A 126 -8.93 13.79 8.05
C THR A 126 -9.81 12.72 7.41
N THR A 127 -11.05 13.08 7.06
CA THR A 127 -11.98 12.24 6.31
C THR A 127 -12.18 12.85 4.92
N LEU A 128 -11.83 12.10 3.88
CA LEU A 128 -11.98 12.48 2.48
C LEU A 128 -12.96 11.55 1.79
N THR A 129 -13.99 12.11 1.17
CA THR A 129 -14.90 11.39 0.28
C THR A 129 -14.95 12.09 -1.06
N SER A 130 -14.52 11.40 -2.13
CA SER A 130 -14.46 11.94 -3.49
C SER A 130 -14.81 10.89 -4.54
N SER A 131 -15.06 11.33 -5.78
CA SER A 131 -15.12 10.43 -6.94
C SER A 131 -13.70 10.07 -7.35
N MET A 132 -12.93 11.03 -7.87
CA MET A 132 -11.50 10.88 -8.12
C MET A 132 -10.67 11.68 -7.12
N LEU A 133 -9.52 11.15 -6.71
CA LEU A 133 -8.53 11.85 -5.90
C LEU A 133 -7.18 11.85 -6.62
N ASN A 134 -6.75 13.02 -7.08
CA ASN A 134 -5.41 13.22 -7.64
C ASN A 134 -4.54 13.98 -6.64
N ASN A 135 -3.56 13.29 -6.07
CA ASN A 135 -2.54 13.83 -5.17
C ASN A 135 -1.15 13.86 -5.82
N THR A 136 -1.07 14.07 -7.13
CA THR A 136 0.22 14.07 -7.84
C THR A 136 1.12 15.20 -7.35
N GLN A 137 2.33 14.88 -6.88
CA GLN A 137 3.25 15.87 -6.28
C GLN A 137 2.65 16.67 -5.11
N GLY A 138 1.52 16.21 -4.56
CA GLY A 138 0.81 16.84 -3.45
C GLY A 138 1.04 16.13 -2.13
N GLN A 139 0.52 16.72 -1.06
CA GLN A 139 0.53 16.14 0.28
C GLN A 139 -0.87 16.12 0.88
N ILE A 140 -1.25 14.97 1.43
CA ILE A 140 -2.45 14.80 2.25
C ILE A 140 -2.02 14.19 3.59
N ALA A 141 -2.33 14.86 4.70
CA ALA A 141 -1.89 14.48 6.03
C ALA A 141 -3.03 14.55 7.07
N GLY A 142 -3.14 13.54 7.92
CA GLY A 142 -4.03 13.57 9.09
C GLY A 142 -3.32 13.01 10.33
N ASN A 143 -2.95 13.88 11.28
CA ASN A 143 -2.19 13.45 12.47
C ASN A 143 -3.05 12.60 13.41
N GLY A 144 -4.35 12.88 13.52
CA GLY A 144 -5.30 12.05 14.29
C GLY A 144 -5.92 10.89 13.51
N GLY A 145 -5.41 10.59 12.31
CA GLY A 145 -5.92 9.55 11.41
C GLY A 145 -6.23 10.08 10.01
N LEU A 146 -6.17 9.20 9.00
CA LEU A 146 -6.49 9.53 7.61
C LEU A 146 -7.45 8.48 7.04
N ASP A 147 -8.70 8.86 6.81
CA ASP A 147 -9.73 8.03 6.19
C ASP A 147 -10.06 8.58 4.79
N ILE A 148 -9.74 7.81 3.75
CA ILE A 148 -9.99 8.17 2.36
C ILE A 148 -10.94 7.16 1.75
N HIS A 149 -12.07 7.64 1.25
CA HIS A 149 -12.97 6.90 0.39
C HIS A 149 -13.04 7.60 -0.97
N SER A 150 -12.55 6.93 -2.01
CA SER A 150 -12.60 7.43 -3.38
C SER A 150 -12.99 6.32 -4.33
N GLN A 151 -13.40 6.64 -5.56
CA GLN A 151 -13.49 5.63 -6.60
C GLN A 151 -12.13 5.40 -7.25
N GLN A 152 -11.35 6.43 -7.54
CA GLN A 152 -9.98 6.27 -8.08
C GLN A 152 -9.01 7.17 -7.34
N LEU A 153 -7.80 6.67 -7.08
CA LEU A 153 -6.76 7.43 -6.38
C LEU A 153 -5.43 7.40 -7.14
N THR A 154 -4.91 8.58 -7.46
CA THR A 154 -3.58 8.80 -8.01
C THR A 154 -2.72 9.52 -6.99
N ASN A 155 -1.64 8.90 -6.50
CA ASN A 155 -0.68 9.45 -5.55
C ASN A 155 0.74 9.53 -6.14
N ARG A 156 0.87 9.84 -7.43
CA ARG A 156 2.16 9.81 -8.12
C ARG A 156 3.09 10.90 -7.64
N ASN A 157 4.30 10.54 -7.19
CA ASN A 157 5.23 11.49 -6.54
C ASN A 157 4.58 12.29 -5.39
N GLY A 158 3.44 11.81 -4.87
CA GLY A 158 2.68 12.45 -3.80
C GLY A 158 2.92 11.74 -2.47
N THR A 159 2.39 12.33 -1.41
CA THR A 159 2.44 11.74 -0.06
C THR A 159 1.04 11.73 0.56
N LEU A 160 0.62 10.54 1.00
CA LEU A 160 -0.49 10.33 1.92
C LEU A 160 0.12 9.89 3.26
N GLN A 161 -0.14 10.62 4.33
CA GLN A 161 0.48 10.32 5.63
C GLN A 161 -0.49 10.42 6.81
N SER A 162 -0.29 9.56 7.80
CA SER A 162 -0.96 9.66 9.09
C SER A 162 -0.02 9.27 10.23
N ALA A 163 -0.07 10.04 11.32
CA ALA A 163 0.59 9.71 12.59
C ALA A 163 -0.23 8.73 13.46
N ASP A 164 -1.40 8.30 12.98
CA ASP A 164 -2.24 7.29 13.62
C ASP A 164 -2.68 6.26 12.55
N ALA A 165 -3.93 5.82 12.56
CA ALA A 165 -4.47 4.90 11.57
C ALA A 165 -4.68 5.56 10.19
N LEU A 166 -4.39 4.80 9.14
CA LEU A 166 -4.69 5.18 7.75
C LEU A 166 -5.63 4.13 7.16
N ASN A 167 -6.82 4.55 6.72
CA ASN A 167 -7.76 3.71 5.99
C ASN A 167 -7.99 4.30 4.60
N LEU A 168 -7.73 3.52 3.56
CA LEU A 168 -7.89 3.92 2.17
C LEU A 168 -8.76 2.88 1.47
N ASP A 169 -9.88 3.32 0.90
CA ASP A 169 -10.75 2.51 0.04
C ASP A 169 -10.92 3.19 -1.32
N THR A 170 -10.55 2.50 -2.41
CA THR A 170 -10.80 2.95 -3.80
C THR A 170 -12.05 2.30 -4.42
N ASP A 171 -12.92 1.72 -3.60
CA ASP A 171 -14.13 1.01 -4.02
C ASP A 171 -13.92 0.02 -5.18
N GLY A 172 -12.78 -0.66 -5.17
CA GLY A 172 -12.44 -1.66 -6.19
C GLY A 172 -11.88 -1.11 -7.50
N GLN A 173 -11.58 0.19 -7.63
CA GLN A 173 -10.80 0.69 -8.77
C GLN A 173 -9.32 0.84 -8.45
N LEU A 174 -8.57 1.36 -9.42
CA LEU A 174 -7.13 1.55 -9.36
C LEU A 174 -6.71 2.47 -8.20
N LEU A 175 -5.73 1.99 -7.42
CA LEU A 175 -4.85 2.79 -6.60
C LEU A 175 -3.48 2.88 -7.30
N ASP A 176 -3.15 4.06 -7.81
CA ASP A 176 -1.87 4.36 -8.45
C ASP A 176 -0.95 5.10 -7.48
N ASN A 177 0.01 4.38 -6.91
CA ASN A 177 1.02 4.90 -5.99
C ASN A 177 2.43 4.90 -6.62
N GLN A 178 2.55 5.04 -7.95
CA GLN A 178 3.86 5.03 -8.59
C GLN A 178 4.74 6.19 -8.10
N GLN A 179 5.96 5.89 -7.65
CA GLN A 179 6.88 6.90 -7.06
C GLN A 179 6.27 7.66 -5.88
N GLY A 180 5.12 7.23 -5.36
CA GLY A 180 4.37 7.87 -4.30
C GLY A 180 4.68 7.25 -2.94
N GLN A 181 4.21 7.93 -1.90
CA GLN A 181 4.34 7.48 -0.51
C GLN A 181 2.96 7.40 0.14
N ILE A 182 2.67 6.26 0.75
CA ILE A 182 1.51 6.05 1.62
C ILE A 182 2.05 5.51 2.95
N ILE A 183 2.00 6.34 3.99
CA ILE A 183 2.69 6.06 5.27
C ILE A 183 1.71 6.26 6.43
N GLY A 184 1.39 5.19 7.15
CA GLY A 184 0.72 5.27 8.44
C GLY A 184 1.63 4.81 9.56
N GLU A 185 1.75 5.60 10.63
CA GLU A 185 2.48 5.17 11.84
C GLU A 185 1.72 4.07 12.59
N GLY A 186 0.39 4.10 12.54
CA GLY A 186 -0.49 3.10 13.13
C GLY A 186 -0.93 1.99 12.15
N LYS A 187 -2.12 1.42 12.40
CA LYS A 187 -2.71 0.43 11.50
C LYS A 187 -3.06 1.09 10.16
N THR A 188 -2.52 0.54 9.09
CA THR A 188 -2.74 0.98 7.72
C THR A 188 -3.53 -0.09 6.96
N THR A 189 -4.73 0.25 6.54
CA THR A 189 -5.62 -0.61 5.76
C THR A 189 -5.82 -0.02 4.38
N VAL A 190 -5.50 -0.79 3.33
CA VAL A 190 -5.73 -0.42 1.94
C VAL A 190 -6.66 -1.44 1.30
N THR A 191 -7.84 -0.98 0.93
CA THR A 191 -8.80 -1.76 0.13
C THR A 191 -8.87 -1.13 -1.25
N SER A 192 -8.57 -1.90 -2.29
CA SER A 192 -8.57 -1.35 -3.65
C SER A 192 -9.01 -2.37 -4.69
N GLY A 193 -9.09 -1.94 -5.94
CA GLY A 193 -8.94 -2.83 -7.09
C GLY A 193 -7.45 -3.07 -7.35
N PRO A 194 -6.97 -2.93 -8.60
CA PRO A 194 -5.54 -2.99 -8.89
C PRO A 194 -4.75 -2.00 -8.02
N LEU A 195 -3.64 -2.47 -7.47
CA LEU A 195 -2.66 -1.64 -6.77
C LEU A 195 -1.39 -1.57 -7.61
N ASP A 196 -1.05 -0.37 -8.09
CA ASP A 196 0.21 -0.08 -8.76
C ASP A 196 1.13 0.69 -7.82
N ASN A 197 2.09 -0.01 -7.21
CA ASN A 197 3.07 0.52 -6.28
C ASN A 197 4.49 0.53 -6.90
N ARG A 198 4.61 0.65 -8.22
CA ARG A 198 5.93 0.61 -8.88
C ARG A 198 6.79 1.80 -8.48
N HIS A 199 8.01 1.54 -8.03
CA HIS A 199 8.89 2.55 -7.40
C HIS A 199 8.23 3.29 -6.21
N GLY A 200 7.07 2.82 -5.75
CA GLY A 200 6.30 3.43 -4.67
C GLY A 200 6.73 2.88 -3.32
N HIS A 201 6.25 3.54 -2.27
CA HIS A 201 6.47 3.15 -0.89
C HIS A 201 5.13 3.14 -0.14
N LEU A 202 4.76 1.97 0.37
CA LEU A 202 3.57 1.79 1.20
C LEU A 202 4.03 1.18 2.53
N GLN A 203 3.79 1.90 3.62
CA GLN A 203 4.22 1.50 4.96
C GLN A 203 3.12 1.68 6.00
N GLY A 204 2.99 0.70 6.90
CA GLY A 204 2.14 0.78 8.07
C GLY A 204 2.84 0.30 9.35
N GLY A 205 2.37 0.77 10.52
CA GLY A 205 2.68 0.13 11.81
C GLY A 205 2.17 -1.32 11.86
N GLN A 206 0.96 -1.54 11.36
CA GLN A 206 0.45 -2.84 10.91
C GLN A 206 -0.14 -2.63 9.53
N LEU A 207 0.19 -3.50 8.58
CA LEU A 207 -0.24 -3.34 7.20
C LEU A 207 -1.27 -4.40 6.80
N VAL A 208 -2.39 -3.96 6.23
CA VAL A 208 -3.41 -4.83 5.64
C VAL A 208 -3.74 -4.31 4.24
N ILE A 209 -3.62 -5.17 3.23
CA ILE A 209 -3.97 -4.85 1.84
C ILE A 209 -4.94 -5.91 1.31
N ASP A 210 -6.12 -5.51 0.85
CA ASP A 210 -7.05 -6.36 0.09
C ASP A 210 -7.37 -5.68 -1.26
N THR A 211 -6.90 -6.28 -2.36
CA THR A 211 -7.13 -5.76 -3.72
C THR A 211 -8.43 -6.27 -4.35
N ARG A 212 -9.35 -6.82 -3.55
CA ARG A 212 -10.65 -7.38 -4.00
C ARG A 212 -10.49 -8.36 -5.17
N GLN A 213 -9.47 -9.21 -5.10
CA GLN A 213 -9.10 -10.16 -6.18
C GLN A 213 -8.56 -9.50 -7.47
N ALA A 214 -7.97 -8.32 -7.38
CA ALA A 214 -7.19 -7.72 -8.47
C ALA A 214 -5.69 -7.94 -8.26
N GLN A 215 -4.86 -7.39 -9.14
CA GLN A 215 -3.39 -7.52 -9.11
C GLN A 215 -2.72 -6.46 -8.20
N THR A 216 -1.59 -6.83 -7.63
CA THR A 216 -0.65 -5.94 -6.95
C THR A 216 0.66 -5.92 -7.74
N ASP A 217 1.03 -4.76 -8.29
CA ASP A 217 2.30 -4.52 -8.95
C ASP A 217 3.21 -3.73 -8.00
N ASN A 218 4.20 -4.40 -7.44
CA ASN A 218 5.20 -3.85 -6.51
C ASN A 218 6.61 -3.86 -7.12
N ARG A 219 6.73 -3.80 -8.45
CA ARG A 219 8.05 -3.82 -9.10
C ARG A 219 8.87 -2.61 -8.70
N ASP A 220 10.10 -2.86 -8.26
CA ASP A 220 11.00 -1.83 -7.72
C ASP A 220 10.39 -1.00 -6.56
N GLY A 221 9.28 -1.48 -5.97
CA GLY A 221 8.51 -0.81 -4.94
C GLY A 221 8.72 -1.44 -3.57
N LYS A 222 8.12 -0.82 -2.55
CA LYS A 222 8.21 -1.26 -1.16
C LYS A 222 6.83 -1.39 -0.52
N LEU A 223 6.55 -2.56 0.04
CA LEU A 223 5.41 -2.84 0.93
C LEU A 223 5.98 -3.24 2.30
N LEU A 224 5.95 -2.32 3.26
CA LEU A 224 6.63 -2.47 4.55
C LEU A 224 5.65 -2.44 5.72
N SER A 225 5.90 -3.26 6.74
CA SER A 225 5.18 -3.22 8.01
C SER A 225 6.15 -3.24 9.20
N ALA A 226 5.96 -2.32 10.14
CA ALA A 226 6.69 -2.33 11.42
C ALA A 226 6.15 -3.39 12.40
N GLY A 227 5.05 -4.06 12.06
CA GLY A 227 4.38 -5.09 12.84
C GLY A 227 3.97 -6.25 11.92
N THR A 228 2.70 -6.62 11.93
CA THR A 228 2.17 -7.68 11.06
C THR A 228 1.85 -7.18 9.66
N PHE A 229 1.96 -8.05 8.65
CA PHE A 229 1.51 -7.75 7.28
C PHE A 229 0.55 -8.82 6.76
N ASN A 230 -0.64 -8.40 6.34
CA ASN A 230 -1.58 -9.25 5.60
C ASN A 230 -1.84 -8.69 4.19
N LEU A 231 -1.60 -9.50 3.17
CA LEU A 231 -1.92 -9.20 1.79
C LEU A 231 -2.90 -10.24 1.24
N LYS A 232 -3.97 -9.78 0.61
CA LYS A 232 -4.90 -10.59 -0.17
C LYS A 232 -5.03 -10.01 -1.56
N THR A 233 -4.61 -10.78 -2.55
CA THR A 233 -4.56 -10.34 -3.95
C THR A 233 -4.73 -11.51 -4.92
N GLN A 234 -5.05 -11.23 -6.18
CA GLN A 234 -5.08 -12.27 -7.21
C GLN A 234 -3.68 -12.64 -7.66
N ARG A 235 -2.84 -11.64 -7.94
CA ARG A 235 -1.46 -11.79 -8.41
C ARG A 235 -0.59 -10.76 -7.72
N LEU A 236 0.62 -11.17 -7.34
CA LEU A 236 1.66 -10.28 -6.82
C LEU A 236 2.84 -10.29 -7.79
N ASP A 237 3.17 -9.15 -8.38
CA ASP A 237 4.43 -8.91 -9.10
C ASP A 237 5.36 -8.11 -8.19
N ASN A 238 6.32 -8.77 -7.57
CA ASN A 238 7.31 -8.22 -6.64
C ASN A 238 8.72 -8.26 -7.26
N ARG A 239 8.85 -8.24 -8.59
CA ARG A 239 10.17 -8.29 -9.23
C ARG A 239 11.00 -7.06 -8.87
N HIS A 240 12.23 -7.29 -8.38
CA HIS A 240 13.10 -6.25 -7.80
C HIS A 240 12.46 -5.41 -6.67
N GLY A 241 11.28 -5.81 -6.20
CA GLY A 241 10.55 -5.15 -5.13
C GLY A 241 10.87 -5.74 -3.77
N GLN A 242 10.32 -5.09 -2.75
CA GLN A 242 10.46 -5.48 -1.35
C GLN A 242 9.08 -5.61 -0.70
N VAL A 243 8.81 -6.79 -0.15
CA VAL A 243 7.71 -7.07 0.78
C VAL A 243 8.36 -7.45 2.11
N GLN A 244 8.13 -6.67 3.16
CA GLN A 244 8.78 -6.94 4.45
C GLN A 244 7.90 -6.57 5.64
N ALA A 245 7.88 -7.44 6.64
CA ALA A 245 7.32 -7.14 7.96
C ALA A 245 8.30 -7.49 9.07
N VAL A 246 8.23 -6.76 10.19
CA VAL A 246 8.97 -7.10 11.43
C VAL A 246 8.29 -8.24 12.19
N GLY A 247 6.97 -8.35 12.13
CA GLY A 247 6.18 -9.42 12.74
C GLY A 247 5.80 -10.52 11.75
N ASP A 248 4.63 -11.10 11.97
CA ASP A 248 4.07 -12.14 11.11
C ASP A 248 3.58 -11.57 9.78
N THR A 249 3.88 -12.30 8.71
CA THR A 249 3.48 -11.98 7.33
C THR A 249 2.60 -13.10 6.78
N VAL A 250 1.41 -12.75 6.31
CA VAL A 250 0.50 -13.65 5.60
C VAL A 250 0.22 -13.08 4.22
N LEU A 251 0.64 -13.79 3.18
CA LEU A 251 0.40 -13.43 1.78
C LEU A 251 -0.52 -14.46 1.14
N ASN A 252 -1.76 -14.06 0.86
CA ASN A 252 -2.76 -14.86 0.17
C ASN A 252 -2.87 -14.38 -1.28
N VAL A 253 -2.16 -15.05 -2.19
CA VAL A 253 -2.03 -14.66 -3.60
C VAL A 253 -2.64 -15.73 -4.49
N LYS A 254 -3.82 -15.50 -5.05
CA LYS A 254 -4.62 -16.57 -5.68
C LYS A 254 -3.91 -17.34 -6.80
N THR A 255 -3.23 -16.66 -7.72
CA THR A 255 -2.72 -17.27 -8.96
C THR A 255 -1.21 -17.32 -9.01
N GLN A 256 -0.52 -16.19 -8.86
CA GLN A 256 0.93 -16.18 -9.00
C GLN A 256 1.59 -15.10 -8.14
N THR A 257 2.69 -15.48 -7.52
CA THR A 257 3.67 -14.58 -6.91
C THR A 257 4.94 -14.61 -7.74
N ASP A 258 5.33 -13.48 -8.31
CA ASP A 258 6.60 -13.32 -9.01
C ASP A 258 7.55 -12.47 -8.16
N ASN A 259 8.55 -13.12 -7.58
CA ASN A 259 9.56 -12.52 -6.73
C ASN A 259 10.94 -12.51 -7.42
N THR A 260 10.99 -12.51 -8.76
CA THR A 260 12.26 -12.55 -9.48
C THR A 260 13.16 -11.38 -9.10
N GLY A 261 14.34 -11.66 -8.56
CA GLY A 261 15.27 -10.64 -8.06
C GLY A 261 14.74 -9.75 -6.92
N GLY A 262 13.61 -10.10 -6.31
CA GLY A 262 12.97 -9.36 -5.21
C GLY A 262 13.16 -10.00 -3.83
N LEU A 263 12.61 -9.36 -2.80
CA LEU A 263 12.61 -9.82 -1.42
C LEU A 263 11.19 -9.95 -0.88
N ILE A 264 10.90 -11.07 -0.23
CA ILE A 264 9.74 -11.28 0.62
C ILE A 264 10.24 -11.76 1.99
N ARG A 265 10.11 -10.92 3.02
CA ARG A 265 10.61 -11.20 4.37
C ARG A 265 9.51 -11.09 5.43
N GLY A 266 9.35 -12.11 6.26
CA GLY A 266 8.61 -12.03 7.52
C GLY A 266 9.58 -12.08 8.69
N GLY A 267 9.41 -11.24 9.72
CA GLY A 267 10.35 -11.24 10.82
C GLY A 267 10.21 -12.46 11.74
N GLN A 268 8.97 -12.93 11.95
CA GLN A 268 8.68 -14.13 12.73
C GLN A 268 8.18 -15.25 11.80
N GLN A 269 6.87 -15.35 11.58
CA GLN A 269 6.30 -16.26 10.59
C GLN A 269 6.16 -15.57 9.23
N LEU A 270 6.51 -16.25 8.15
CA LEU A 270 6.06 -15.93 6.80
C LEU A 270 5.23 -17.10 6.28
N THR A 271 3.95 -16.85 6.00
CA THR A 271 3.07 -17.80 5.31
C THR A 271 2.69 -17.23 3.95
N LEU A 272 3.19 -17.86 2.89
CA LEU A 272 2.82 -17.56 1.51
C LEU A 272 1.93 -18.67 0.96
N SER A 273 0.72 -18.31 0.53
CA SER A 273 -0.20 -19.20 -0.17
C SER A 273 -0.40 -18.70 -1.58
N THR A 274 0.05 -19.46 -2.60
CA THR A 274 -0.09 -19.09 -4.01
C THR A 274 -0.16 -20.28 -4.95
N ALA A 275 -0.82 -20.20 -6.10
CA ALA A 275 -0.80 -21.35 -7.02
C ALA A 275 0.61 -21.53 -7.63
N HIS A 276 1.21 -20.45 -8.17
CA HIS A 276 2.56 -20.48 -8.74
C HIS A 276 3.48 -19.48 -8.05
N LEU A 277 4.59 -19.96 -7.49
CA LEU A 277 5.66 -19.10 -6.98
C LEU A 277 6.82 -19.09 -7.98
N ILE A 278 7.20 -17.92 -8.47
CA ILE A 278 8.45 -17.68 -9.20
C ILE A 278 9.39 -16.93 -8.27
N ASN A 279 10.50 -17.52 -7.89
CA ASN A 279 11.49 -16.98 -6.95
C ASN A 279 12.91 -17.02 -7.56
N ARG A 280 13.04 -16.64 -8.82
CA ARG A 280 14.29 -16.74 -9.58
C ARG A 280 15.28 -15.61 -9.26
N ASP A 281 16.56 -15.87 -9.46
CA ASP A 281 17.64 -14.86 -9.33
C ASP A 281 17.68 -14.18 -7.95
N THR A 282 17.38 -14.95 -6.90
CA THR A 282 17.27 -14.48 -5.51
C THR A 282 18.30 -15.09 -4.56
N ALA A 283 19.32 -15.78 -5.08
CA ALA A 283 20.37 -16.38 -4.25
C ALA A 283 21.22 -15.37 -3.44
N GLN A 284 21.22 -14.09 -3.79
CA GLN A 284 21.97 -13.05 -3.09
C GLN A 284 21.39 -12.74 -1.70
N THR A 285 22.15 -12.03 -0.87
CA THR A 285 21.65 -11.47 0.40
C THR A 285 20.54 -10.46 0.15
N ASP A 286 19.60 -10.35 1.09
CA ASP A 286 18.44 -9.44 0.99
C ASP A 286 17.57 -9.68 -0.25
N LYS A 287 17.53 -10.93 -0.72
CA LYS A 287 16.63 -11.40 -1.78
C LYS A 287 16.05 -12.77 -1.42
N GLY A 288 14.96 -13.12 -2.07
CA GLY A 288 14.30 -14.42 -1.93
C GLY A 288 13.19 -14.38 -0.90
N LEU A 289 12.87 -15.54 -0.35
CA LEU A 289 11.92 -15.64 0.76
C LEU A 289 12.70 -15.91 2.04
N GLU A 290 12.48 -15.08 3.06
CA GLU A 290 13.22 -15.13 4.32
C GLU A 290 12.29 -14.98 5.53
N ALA A 291 12.45 -15.83 6.54
CA ALA A 291 11.78 -15.67 7.83
C ALA A 291 12.47 -16.42 8.97
N GLN A 292 12.01 -16.21 10.22
CA GLN A 292 12.35 -17.13 11.31
C GLN A 292 11.71 -18.50 11.05
N ASN A 293 10.42 -18.52 10.70
CA ASN A 293 9.71 -19.71 10.23
C ASN A 293 9.03 -19.39 8.90
N LEU A 294 9.25 -20.22 7.89
CA LEU A 294 8.74 -20.04 6.54
C LEU A 294 7.80 -21.18 6.16
N THR A 295 6.56 -20.85 5.81
CA THR A 295 5.60 -21.77 5.22
C THR A 295 5.24 -21.33 3.81
N VAL A 296 5.47 -22.20 2.83
CA VAL A 296 5.07 -21.99 1.43
C VAL A 296 4.03 -23.03 1.06
N ASN A 297 2.82 -22.59 0.74
CA ASN A 297 1.76 -23.43 0.19
C ASN A 297 1.59 -23.11 -1.29
N ALA A 298 1.99 -24.02 -2.17
CA ALA A 298 1.87 -23.78 -3.60
C ALA A 298 1.54 -25.01 -4.45
N GLN A 299 1.04 -24.79 -5.68
CA GLN A 299 0.97 -25.86 -6.67
C GLN A 299 2.36 -26.09 -7.26
N GLN A 300 3.01 -25.00 -7.69
CA GLN A 300 4.32 -25.03 -8.32
C GLN A 300 5.23 -23.98 -7.70
N VAL A 301 6.49 -24.35 -7.51
CA VAL A 301 7.55 -23.45 -7.07
C VAL A 301 8.70 -23.54 -8.04
N ASP A 302 9.08 -22.39 -8.57
CA ASP A 302 10.27 -22.19 -9.35
C ASP A 302 11.26 -21.37 -8.53
N ASN A 303 12.27 -22.07 -8.00
CA ASN A 303 13.35 -21.53 -7.19
C ASN A 303 14.69 -21.60 -7.95
N ASN A 304 14.66 -21.46 -9.28
CA ASN A 304 15.88 -21.54 -10.11
C ASN A 304 16.81 -20.34 -9.83
N GLN A 305 18.06 -20.61 -9.42
CA GLN A 305 18.99 -19.60 -8.87
C GLN A 305 18.35 -18.77 -7.72
N GLY A 306 17.36 -19.37 -7.06
CA GLY A 306 16.54 -18.75 -6.04
C GLY A 306 16.97 -19.12 -4.63
N ALA A 307 16.36 -18.47 -3.66
CA ALA A 307 16.52 -18.84 -2.26
C ALA A 307 15.23 -18.78 -1.45
N LEU A 308 14.96 -19.89 -0.75
CA LEU A 308 13.98 -20.01 0.31
C LEU A 308 14.74 -20.29 1.61
N ARG A 309 14.66 -19.38 2.58
CA ARG A 309 15.46 -19.45 3.81
C ARG A 309 14.59 -19.28 5.05
N ALA A 310 14.74 -20.21 5.98
CA ALA A 310 14.21 -20.07 7.34
C ALA A 310 15.34 -20.18 8.36
N ALA A 311 15.35 -19.30 9.36
CA ALA A 311 16.31 -19.43 10.45
C ALA A 311 16.00 -20.63 11.37
N ASP A 312 14.73 -21.05 11.48
CA ASP A 312 14.32 -22.23 12.26
C ASP A 312 13.68 -23.30 11.38
N HIS A 313 12.41 -23.13 11.00
CA HIS A 313 11.64 -24.15 10.27
C HIS A 313 11.23 -23.65 8.90
N LEU A 314 11.50 -24.45 7.87
CA LEU A 314 10.96 -24.25 6.52
C LEU A 314 10.00 -25.39 6.20
N GLN A 315 8.73 -25.07 6.00
CA GLN A 315 7.72 -26.01 5.52
C GLN A 315 7.26 -25.63 4.10
N ALA A 316 7.54 -26.49 3.13
CA ALA A 316 7.08 -26.34 1.75
C ALA A 316 6.01 -27.39 1.46
N ASN A 317 4.74 -26.96 1.41
CA ASN A 317 3.60 -27.79 1.03
C ASN A 317 3.31 -27.58 -0.46
N ILE A 318 3.90 -28.44 -1.31
CA ILE A 318 3.90 -28.28 -2.77
C ILE A 318 3.10 -29.41 -3.43
N ARG A 319 2.17 -29.07 -4.34
CA ARG A 319 1.28 -30.08 -4.95
C ARG A 319 1.87 -30.77 -6.18
N GLN A 320 2.62 -30.06 -7.01
CA GLN A 320 3.04 -30.55 -8.33
C GLN A 320 4.55 -30.51 -8.52
N THR A 321 5.17 -29.32 -8.52
CA THR A 321 6.59 -29.22 -8.87
C THR A 321 7.33 -28.26 -7.95
N LEU A 322 8.52 -28.69 -7.55
CA LEU A 322 9.55 -27.83 -6.97
C LEU A 322 10.78 -27.90 -7.86
N ASP A 323 11.02 -26.85 -8.64
CA ASP A 323 12.26 -26.68 -9.38
C ASP A 323 13.24 -25.87 -8.52
N ASN A 324 14.26 -26.54 -7.98
CA ASN A 324 15.33 -25.95 -7.20
C ASN A 324 16.66 -25.95 -7.97
N THR A 325 16.62 -25.84 -9.31
CA THR A 325 17.83 -25.85 -10.13
C THR A 325 18.77 -24.70 -9.75
N GLN A 326 20.01 -24.99 -9.37
CA GLN A 326 20.97 -23.99 -8.84
C GLN A 326 20.43 -23.14 -7.68
N GLY A 327 19.35 -23.59 -7.03
CA GLY A 327 18.64 -22.88 -5.97
C GLY A 327 19.03 -23.37 -4.59
N LEU A 328 18.62 -22.60 -3.57
CA LEU A 328 18.79 -22.93 -2.17
C LEU A 328 17.43 -23.04 -1.48
N VAL A 329 17.19 -24.15 -0.80
CA VAL A 329 16.13 -24.30 0.21
C VAL A 329 16.81 -24.67 1.52
N SER A 330 16.75 -23.77 2.50
CA SER A 330 17.54 -23.88 3.72
C SER A 330 16.73 -23.58 4.97
N ALA A 331 16.92 -24.41 5.99
CA ALA A 331 16.39 -24.19 7.33
C ALA A 331 17.48 -24.35 8.40
N GLY A 332 17.53 -23.45 9.39
CA GLY A 332 18.52 -23.60 10.48
C GLY A 332 18.25 -24.78 11.42
N LYS A 333 17.00 -25.25 11.52
CA LYS A 333 16.64 -26.43 12.31
C LYS A 333 16.03 -27.53 11.44
N GLN A 334 14.82 -27.33 10.93
CA GLN A 334 14.08 -28.37 10.21
C GLN A 334 13.62 -27.88 8.84
N LEU A 335 13.95 -28.67 7.82
CA LEU A 335 13.37 -28.54 6.49
C LEU A 335 12.36 -29.65 6.29
N THR A 336 11.13 -29.27 5.98
CA THR A 336 10.06 -30.20 5.62
C THR A 336 9.52 -29.86 4.25
N ILE A 337 9.61 -30.78 3.30
CA ILE A 337 9.02 -30.67 1.97
C ILE A 337 7.96 -31.76 1.86
N ASN A 338 6.70 -31.37 1.85
CA ASN A 338 5.57 -32.29 1.87
C ASN A 338 4.69 -32.14 0.63
N ARG A 339 4.22 -33.28 0.13
CA ARG A 339 3.06 -33.37 -0.76
C ARG A 339 1.75 -33.16 0.01
N GLU A 340 0.73 -32.63 -0.67
CA GLU A 340 -0.63 -32.64 -0.14
C GLU A 340 -1.20 -34.07 -0.21
N ALA A 341 -1.83 -34.53 0.88
CA ALA A 341 -2.30 -35.91 1.01
C ALA A 341 -3.28 -36.35 -0.10
N GLN A 342 -3.98 -35.41 -0.74
CA GLN A 342 -5.00 -35.67 -1.76
C GLN A 342 -4.48 -35.61 -3.21
N GLN A 343 -3.26 -35.13 -3.47
CA GLN A 343 -2.67 -35.02 -4.81
C GLN A 343 -1.18 -35.38 -4.79
N PRO A 344 -0.81 -36.66 -4.96
CA PRO A 344 0.50 -37.17 -4.59
C PRO A 344 1.59 -36.99 -5.66
N HIS A 345 1.55 -35.94 -6.49
CA HIS A 345 2.40 -35.81 -7.68
C HIS A 345 3.56 -34.82 -7.51
N LEU A 346 4.05 -34.61 -6.28
CA LEU A 346 5.15 -33.67 -6.07
C LEU A 346 6.44 -34.21 -6.68
N ARG A 347 6.92 -33.60 -7.76
CA ARG A 347 8.22 -33.88 -8.36
C ARG A 347 9.20 -32.77 -8.01
N ILE A 348 10.35 -33.15 -7.45
CA ILE A 348 11.40 -32.22 -7.06
C ILE A 348 12.58 -32.35 -8.04
N ASN A 349 12.94 -31.25 -8.70
CA ASN A 349 14.18 -31.14 -9.47
C ASN A 349 15.21 -30.35 -8.65
N ASN A 350 16.27 -31.00 -8.20
CA ASN A 350 17.34 -30.39 -7.42
C ASN A 350 18.67 -30.38 -8.20
N GLN A 351 18.64 -30.16 -9.52
CA GLN A 351 19.85 -30.10 -10.35
C GLN A 351 20.75 -28.93 -9.91
N GLN A 352 21.98 -29.23 -9.47
CA GLN A 352 22.94 -28.26 -8.92
C GLN A 352 22.39 -27.40 -7.78
N GLY A 353 21.23 -27.78 -7.21
CA GLY A 353 20.59 -27.08 -6.11
C GLY A 353 21.07 -27.58 -4.76
N THR A 354 20.65 -26.93 -3.68
CA THR A 354 20.92 -27.36 -2.31
C THR A 354 19.62 -27.38 -1.51
N LEU A 355 19.32 -28.53 -0.90
CA LEU A 355 18.30 -28.71 0.13
C LEU A 355 19.03 -29.00 1.43
N ILE A 356 18.91 -28.15 2.45
CA ILE A 356 19.70 -28.28 3.68
C ILE A 356 18.92 -27.93 4.95
N ALA A 357 19.16 -28.70 6.01
CA ALA A 357 18.80 -28.31 7.37
C ALA A 357 19.92 -28.53 8.40
N GLY A 358 19.91 -27.71 9.45
CA GLY A 358 20.86 -27.82 10.55
C GLY A 358 20.56 -28.94 11.56
N LYS A 359 19.39 -29.59 11.50
CA LYS A 359 19.06 -30.72 12.39
C LYS A 359 18.28 -31.83 11.71
N GLN A 360 17.27 -31.50 10.94
CA GLN A 360 16.38 -32.51 10.36
C GLN A 360 15.90 -32.12 8.96
N VAL A 361 15.98 -33.06 8.03
CA VAL A 361 15.36 -32.94 6.70
C VAL A 361 14.32 -34.03 6.54
N ASP A 362 13.07 -33.64 6.29
CA ASP A 362 11.97 -34.55 5.96
C ASP A 362 11.44 -34.22 4.56
N ILE A 363 11.56 -35.15 3.62
CA ILE A 363 11.06 -35.00 2.25
C ILE A 363 10.05 -36.10 1.98
N ASN A 364 8.84 -35.70 1.57
CA ASN A 364 7.77 -36.59 1.11
C ASN A 364 7.28 -36.13 -0.27
N ALA A 365 7.67 -36.86 -1.31
CA ALA A 365 7.45 -36.50 -2.71
C ALA A 365 7.12 -37.73 -3.55
N GLU A 366 6.66 -37.52 -4.79
CA GLU A 366 6.54 -38.57 -5.80
C GLU A 366 7.93 -38.99 -6.27
N ALA A 367 8.71 -38.03 -6.75
CA ALA A 367 10.05 -38.23 -7.30
C ALA A 367 10.99 -37.10 -6.88
N LEU A 368 12.27 -37.43 -6.74
CA LEU A 368 13.35 -36.49 -6.49
C LEU A 368 14.50 -36.78 -7.45
N SER A 369 14.89 -35.77 -8.24
CA SER A 369 15.93 -35.88 -9.27
C SER A 369 16.99 -34.79 -9.20
N GLY A 370 18.13 -35.02 -9.85
CA GLY A 370 19.17 -34.00 -10.08
C GLY A 370 20.53 -34.38 -9.48
N ASP A 371 21.52 -33.53 -9.64
CA ASP A 371 22.90 -33.71 -9.18
C ASP A 371 23.31 -32.75 -8.03
N GLY A 372 22.34 -32.09 -7.40
CA GLY A 372 22.58 -31.14 -6.31
C GLY A 372 22.98 -31.77 -4.99
N GLN A 373 22.79 -31.02 -3.91
CA GLN A 373 23.08 -31.44 -2.54
C GLN A 373 21.78 -31.62 -1.74
N LEU A 374 21.75 -32.69 -0.94
CA LEU A 374 20.72 -32.93 0.05
C LEU A 374 21.42 -33.17 1.39
N LEU A 375 21.33 -32.23 2.33
CA LEU A 375 22.19 -32.19 3.51
C LEU A 375 21.38 -32.07 4.81
N SER A 376 21.74 -32.86 5.82
CA SER A 376 21.30 -32.67 7.20
C SER A 376 22.49 -32.81 8.15
N GLN A 377 22.60 -31.92 9.14
CA GLN A 377 23.58 -32.11 10.22
C GLN A 377 23.09 -33.06 11.33
N GLY A 378 21.84 -33.54 11.23
CA GLY A 378 21.28 -34.58 12.09
C GLY A 378 20.56 -35.63 11.24
N ASP A 379 19.28 -35.84 11.51
CA ASP A 379 18.51 -36.90 10.85
C ASP A 379 18.00 -36.47 9.47
N MET A 380 17.82 -37.45 8.59
CA MET A 380 17.21 -37.24 7.28
C MET A 380 16.23 -38.38 6.98
N ALA A 381 15.00 -38.02 6.63
CA ALA A 381 13.98 -38.93 6.16
C ALA A 381 13.53 -38.52 4.76
N VAL A 382 13.67 -39.43 3.80
CA VAL A 382 13.22 -39.23 2.42
C VAL A 382 12.25 -40.35 2.06
N THR A 383 11.00 -39.98 1.80
CA THR A 383 9.93 -40.89 1.40
C THR A 383 9.50 -40.54 -0.02
N LEU A 384 9.70 -41.48 -0.94
CA LEU A 384 9.38 -41.34 -2.35
C LEU A 384 8.44 -42.47 -2.78
N THR A 385 7.47 -42.16 -3.66
CA THR A 385 6.56 -43.18 -4.22
C THR A 385 7.01 -43.67 -5.60
N GLU A 386 7.87 -42.93 -6.27
CA GLU A 386 8.51 -43.27 -7.54
C GLU A 386 10.03 -43.05 -7.45
N ASP A 387 10.65 -42.93 -8.62
CA ASP A 387 12.10 -42.92 -8.79
C ASP A 387 12.82 -41.82 -7.99
N PHE A 388 13.95 -42.25 -7.41
CA PHE A 388 15.01 -41.40 -6.91
C PHE A 388 16.17 -41.43 -7.92
N HIS A 389 16.37 -40.35 -8.67
CA HIS A 389 17.47 -40.22 -9.64
C HIS A 389 18.41 -39.11 -9.21
N HIS A 390 19.31 -39.43 -8.28
CA HIS A 390 20.25 -38.47 -7.73
C HIS A 390 21.71 -38.88 -8.00
N THR A 391 22.45 -38.02 -8.70
CA THR A 391 23.87 -38.24 -9.03
C THR A 391 24.80 -37.26 -8.30
N GLY A 392 24.27 -36.50 -7.34
CA GLY A 392 25.00 -35.51 -6.56
C GLY A 392 25.52 -36.04 -5.22
N ASN A 393 25.96 -35.13 -4.36
CA ASN A 393 26.42 -35.49 -3.01
C ASN A 393 25.23 -35.50 -2.04
N THR A 394 24.98 -36.66 -1.44
CA THR A 394 24.04 -36.84 -0.31
C THR A 394 24.76 -36.81 1.02
#